data_AF-A0AAV3L5P3-F1
#
_entry.id   AF-A0AAV3L5P3-F1
#
_cell.length_a   1.000
_cell.length_b   1.000
_cell.length_c   1.000
_cell.angle_alpha   90.00
_cell.angle_beta   90.00
_cell.angle_gamma   90.00
#
_symmetry.space_group_name_H-M   'P 1'
#
loop_
_entity.id
_entity.type
_entity.pdbx_description
1 polymer ?
#
loop_
_entity_poly.entity_id
_entity_poly.type
_entity_poly.pdbx_seq_one_letter_code
_entity_poly.pdbx_strand_id
1 'polypeptide(L)'
;MKKPTLSELIEAAEKAVKPDDWYRQSLILEKFHGMSKTTLVEYCKEMETIPEFAEGILRPGHSTTFIHYHTFIWFLKWKDANKYRVKSLSPSDVLKEAS
;
A
#
# COMPACT_ATOMS: atom_id res chain seq x y z
N MET A 1 -3.04 -30.84 3.09
CA MET A 1 -2.95 -29.72 4.06
C MET A 1 -4.30 -29.05 4.13
N LYS A 2 -4.83 -28.73 5.32
CA LYS A 2 -6.03 -27.90 5.43
C LYS A 2 -5.68 -26.49 4.97
N LYS A 3 -6.47 -25.91 4.08
CA LYS A 3 -6.35 -24.50 3.69
C LYS A 3 -6.97 -23.66 4.82
N PRO A 4 -6.31 -22.58 5.27
CA PRO A 4 -6.88 -21.70 6.27
C PRO A 4 -8.16 -21.03 5.74
N THR A 5 -9.09 -20.77 6.65
CA THR A 5 -10.32 -20.00 6.38
C THR A 5 -10.02 -18.52 6.23
N LEU A 6 -10.95 -17.76 5.63
CA LEU A 6 -10.80 -16.31 5.48
C LEU A 6 -10.69 -15.60 6.85
N SER A 7 -11.44 -16.06 7.85
CA SER A 7 -11.38 -15.52 9.22
C SER A 7 -9.99 -15.70 9.83
N GLU A 8 -9.42 -16.90 9.71
CA GLU A 8 -8.07 -17.20 10.23
C GLU A 8 -6.99 -16.37 9.50
N LEU A 9 -7.17 -16.11 8.20
CA LEU A 9 -6.27 -15.25 7.43
C LEU A 9 -6.36 -13.79 7.85
N ILE A 10 -7.57 -13.27 8.09
CA ILE A 10 -7.77 -11.90 8.57
C ILE A 10 -7.17 -11.73 9.97
N GLU A 11 -7.50 -12.64 10.90
CA GLU A 11 -6.99 -12.58 12.27
C GLU A 11 -5.47 -12.65 12.33
N ALA A 12 -4.86 -13.53 11.52
CA ALA A 12 -3.41 -13.62 11.41
C ALA A 12 -2.79 -12.34 10.82
N ALA A 13 -3.44 -11.73 9.82
CA ALA A 13 -2.98 -10.47 9.25
C ALA A 13 -3.05 -9.32 10.26
N GLU A 14 -4.17 -9.18 10.98
CA GLU A 14 -4.35 -8.15 12.01
C GLU A 14 -3.35 -8.28 13.15
N LYS A 15 -3.08 -9.51 13.62
CA LYS A 15 -2.07 -9.77 14.66
C LYS A 15 -0.64 -9.50 14.20
N ALA A 16 -0.37 -9.59 12.90
CA ALA A 16 0.95 -9.36 12.33
C ALA A 16 1.23 -7.90 11.97
N VAL A 17 0.21 -7.02 12.00
CA VAL A 17 0.36 -5.59 11.70
C VAL A 17 1.32 -4.97 12.71
N LYS A 18 2.41 -4.40 12.21
CA LYS A 18 3.35 -3.62 12.99
C LYS A 18 3.26 -2.17 12.49
N PRO A 19 2.90 -1.20 13.36
CA PRO A 19 2.81 0.20 12.97
C PRO A 19 4.11 0.80 12.40
N ASP A 20 5.26 0.17 12.70
CA ASP A 20 6.59 0.64 12.27
C ASP A 20 7.16 -0.18 11.09
N ASP A 21 6.32 -0.76 10.25
CA ASP A 21 6.74 -1.60 9.12
C ASP A 21 7.16 -0.76 7.89
N TRP A 22 8.39 -0.25 7.98
CA TRP A 22 9.03 0.55 6.92
C TRP A 22 10.05 -0.27 6.13
N TYR A 23 9.96 -0.20 4.80
CA TYR A 23 10.82 -0.98 3.91
C TYR A 23 11.46 -0.12 2.83
N ARG A 24 12.68 -0.48 2.42
CA ARG A 24 13.30 0.04 1.19
C ARG A 24 12.56 -0.48 -0.02
N GLN A 25 12.62 0.25 -1.13
CA GLN A 25 12.02 -0.16 -2.41
C GLN A 25 12.36 -1.60 -2.83
N SER A 26 13.61 -2.05 -2.64
CA SER A 26 14.01 -3.42 -2.98
C SER A 26 13.22 -4.47 -2.19
N LEU A 27 13.03 -4.25 -0.89
CA LEU A 27 12.29 -5.16 -0.02
C LEU A 27 10.78 -5.13 -0.31
N ILE A 28 10.25 -4.00 -0.79
CA ILE A 28 8.88 -3.97 -1.32
C ILE A 28 8.77 -4.84 -2.57
N LEU A 29 9.69 -4.71 -3.53
CA LEU A 29 9.68 -5.53 -4.75
C LEU A 29 9.80 -7.04 -4.46
N GLU A 30 10.54 -7.42 -3.41
CA GLU A 30 10.61 -8.81 -2.95
C GLU A 30 9.27 -9.33 -2.42
N LYS A 31 8.42 -8.47 -1.84
CA LYS A 31 7.08 -8.87 -1.35
C LYS A 31 6.03 -8.91 -2.47
N PHE A 32 6.16 -8.08 -3.50
CA PHE A 32 5.22 -7.98 -4.61
C PHE A 32 5.81 -8.58 -5.89
N HIS A 33 5.93 -9.91 -5.92
CA HIS A 33 6.41 -10.64 -7.09
C HIS A 33 5.59 -10.29 -8.35
N GLY A 34 6.21 -9.60 -9.30
CA GLY A 34 5.57 -9.14 -10.54
C GLY A 34 5.46 -7.62 -10.69
N MET A 35 5.76 -6.85 -9.63
CA MET A 35 5.87 -5.39 -9.74
C MET A 35 7.22 -5.00 -10.31
N SER A 36 7.24 -4.11 -11.31
CA SER A 36 8.49 -3.54 -11.81
C SER A 36 8.99 -2.41 -10.90
N LYS A 37 10.32 -2.19 -10.86
CA LYS A 37 10.90 -1.05 -10.15
C LYS A 37 10.33 0.29 -10.64
N THR A 38 10.13 0.42 -11.95
CA THR A 38 9.57 1.64 -12.57
C THR A 38 8.16 1.92 -12.04
N THR A 39 7.30 0.90 -12.06
CA THR A 39 5.93 0.99 -11.52
C THR A 39 5.93 1.38 -10.05
N LEU A 40 6.80 0.77 -9.24
CA LEU A 40 6.91 1.13 -7.82
C LEU A 40 7.29 2.60 -7.63
N VAL A 41 8.24 3.11 -8.42
CA VAL A 41 8.66 4.52 -8.36
C VAL A 41 7.52 5.47 -8.75
N GLU A 42 6.76 5.15 -9.80
CA GLU A 42 5.57 5.91 -10.21
C GLU A 42 4.52 5.93 -9.10
N TYR A 43 4.29 4.78 -8.46
CA TYR A 43 3.33 4.68 -7.37
C TYR A 43 3.77 5.50 -6.15
N CYS A 44 5.07 5.46 -5.79
CA CYS A 44 5.59 6.32 -4.73
C CYS A 44 5.36 7.80 -5.02
N LYS A 45 5.62 8.24 -6.27
CA LYS A 45 5.38 9.64 -6.68
C LYS A 45 3.91 10.01 -6.57
N GLU A 46 3.01 9.12 -6.97
CA GLU A 46 1.57 9.36 -6.88
C GLU A 46 1.09 9.42 -5.44
N MET A 47 1.60 8.53 -4.57
CA MET A 47 1.33 8.59 -3.13
C MET A 47 1.74 9.94 -2.53
N GLU A 48 2.88 10.51 -2.95
CA GLU A 48 3.33 11.83 -2.49
C GLU A 48 2.39 12.98 -2.93
N THR A 49 1.54 12.78 -3.94
CA THR A 49 0.56 13.80 -4.40
C THR A 49 -0.76 13.76 -3.64
N ILE A 50 -1.00 12.73 -2.82
CA ILE A 50 -2.25 12.52 -2.09
C ILE A 50 -1.94 12.60 -0.59
N PRO A 51 -2.47 13.58 0.17
CA PRO A 51 -2.08 13.83 1.56
C PRO A 51 -2.11 12.59 2.46
N GLU A 52 -3.15 11.76 2.37
CA GLU A 52 -3.29 10.55 3.20
C GLU A 52 -2.26 9.46 2.88
N PHE A 53 -1.73 9.43 1.65
CA PHE A 53 -0.70 8.45 1.28
C PHE A 53 0.72 9.01 1.40
N ALA A 54 0.88 10.33 1.37
CA ALA A 54 2.17 11.00 1.50
C ALA A 54 2.85 10.65 2.83
N GLU A 55 2.09 10.46 3.92
CA GLU A 55 2.59 10.02 5.22
C GLU A 55 3.27 8.64 5.17
N GLY A 56 2.96 7.80 4.17
CA GLY A 56 3.58 6.50 3.98
C GLY A 56 4.90 6.52 3.23
N ILE A 57 5.41 7.69 2.84
CA ILE A 57 6.64 7.84 2.04
C ILE A 57 7.66 8.71 2.80
N LEU A 58 8.87 8.18 2.97
CA LEU A 58 9.98 8.90 3.59
C LEU A 58 11.20 8.91 2.66
N ARG A 59 11.63 10.11 2.24
CA ARG A 59 12.80 10.33 1.38
C ARG A 59 13.86 11.18 2.09
N PRO A 60 14.74 10.57 2.91
CA PRO A 60 15.78 11.32 3.63
C PRO A 60 16.94 11.78 2.72
N GLY A 61 16.98 11.36 1.46
CA GLY A 61 18.01 11.77 0.50
C GLY A 61 17.69 11.34 -0.94
N HIS A 62 18.57 11.72 -1.88
CA HIS A 62 18.31 11.58 -3.32
C HIS A 62 18.06 10.15 -3.83
N SER A 63 18.59 9.12 -3.15
CA SER A 63 18.49 7.72 -3.57
C SER A 63 17.85 6.80 -2.53
N THR A 64 17.38 7.37 -1.41
CA THR A 64 16.78 6.59 -0.33
C THR A 64 15.29 6.87 -0.26
N THR A 65 14.49 5.82 -0.35
CA THR A 65 13.03 5.89 -0.18
C THR A 65 12.63 4.72 0.70
N PHE A 66 12.03 5.06 1.84
CA PHE A 66 11.35 4.14 2.72
C PHE A 66 9.85 4.25 2.47
N ILE A 67 9.19 3.11 2.47
CA ILE A 67 7.78 2.96 2.16
C ILE A 67 7.15 2.24 3.36
N HIS A 68 6.15 2.85 3.96
CA HIS A 68 5.34 2.22 4.99
C HIS A 68 4.45 1.14 4.33
N TYR A 69 4.63 -0.11 4.72
CA TYR A 69 4.04 -1.26 4.02
C TYR A 69 2.51 -1.23 4.01
N HIS A 70 1.90 -0.95 5.16
CA HIS A 70 0.44 -0.93 5.27
C HIS A 70 -0.19 0.23 4.50
N THR A 71 0.46 1.41 4.48
CA THR A 71 0.00 2.54 3.65
C THR A 71 0.12 2.22 2.16
N PHE A 72 1.18 1.51 1.74
CA PHE A 72 1.32 1.06 0.35
C PHE A 72 0.22 0.06 -0.05
N ILE A 73 -0.11 -0.90 0.80
CA ILE A 73 -1.25 -1.81 0.57
C ILE A 73 -2.56 -1.03 0.46
N TRP A 74 -2.77 -0.04 1.33
CA TRP A 74 -3.96 0.81 1.28
C TRP A 74 -4.05 1.61 -0.02
N PHE A 75 -2.93 2.17 -0.48
CA PHE A 75 -2.84 2.83 -1.79
C PHE A 75 -3.21 1.90 -2.95
N LEU A 76 -2.74 0.64 -2.94
CA LEU A 76 -3.10 -0.34 -3.97
C LEU A 76 -4.60 -0.64 -3.99
N LYS A 77 -5.22 -0.79 -2.82
CA LYS A 77 -6.68 -1.00 -2.70
C LYS A 77 -7.47 0.20 -3.21
N TRP A 78 -7.05 1.41 -2.84
CA TRP A 78 -7.65 2.65 -3.34
C TRP A 78 -7.51 2.76 -4.87
N LYS A 79 -6.35 2.39 -5.43
CA LYS A 79 -6.16 2.35 -6.88
C LYS A 79 -7.08 1.37 -7.58
N ASP A 80 -7.20 0.16 -7.04
CA ASP A 80 -8.09 -0.87 -7.60
C ASP A 80 -9.55 -0.41 -7.58
N ALA A 81 -9.99 0.18 -6.46
CA ALA A 81 -11.32 0.75 -6.32
C ALA A 81 -11.57 1.87 -7.35
N ASN A 82 -10.56 2.68 -7.70
CA ASN A 82 -10.71 3.79 -8.65
C ASN A 82 -10.47 3.42 -10.12
N LYS A 83 -9.98 2.21 -10.42
CA LYS A 83 -9.50 1.80 -11.75
C LYS A 83 -10.49 2.03 -12.90
N TYR A 84 -11.79 1.90 -12.62
CA TYR A 84 -12.85 2.01 -13.62
C TYR A 84 -13.84 3.14 -13.32
N ARG A 85 -13.49 4.06 -12.42
CA ARG A 85 -14.37 5.15 -12.02
C ARG A 85 -14.15 6.38 -12.88
N VAL A 86 -15.25 6.97 -13.35
CA VAL A 86 -15.22 8.24 -14.10
C VAL A 86 -14.83 9.40 -13.19
N LYS A 87 -15.23 9.34 -11.92
CA LYS A 87 -14.84 10.29 -10.87
C LYS A 87 -14.08 9.54 -9.78
N SER A 88 -12.84 9.94 -9.55
CA SER A 88 -12.00 9.35 -8.50
C SER A 88 -12.57 9.66 -7.11
N LEU A 89 -12.62 8.65 -6.25
CA LEU A 89 -12.91 8.75 -4.83
C LEU A 89 -11.66 9.18 -4.07
N SER A 90 -11.83 9.99 -3.02
CA SER A 90 -10.73 10.22 -2.08
C SER A 90 -10.43 8.93 -1.28
N PRO A 91 -9.23 8.79 -0.68
CA PRO A 91 -8.93 7.67 0.21
C PRO A 91 -9.97 7.52 1.33
N SER A 92 -10.42 8.64 1.88
CA SER A 92 -11.46 8.70 2.91
C SER A 92 -12.82 8.20 2.44
N ASP A 93 -13.19 8.44 1.18
CA ASP A 93 -14.45 7.96 0.61
C ASP A 93 -14.43 6.44 0.42
N VAL A 94 -13.30 5.87 -0.03
CA VAL A 94 -13.14 4.41 -0.16
C VAL A 94 -13.24 3.71 1.20
N LEU A 95 -12.73 4.31 2.26
CA LEU A 95 -12.84 3.76 3.62
C LEU A 95 -14.29 3.68 4.09
N LYS A 96 -15.10 4.71 3.80
CA LYS A 96 -16.52 4.76 4.15
C LYS A 96 -17.35 3.73 3.38
N GLU A 97 -17.01 3.48 2.11
CA GLU A 97 -17.69 2.45 1.31
C GLU A 97 -17.33 1.02 1.74
N ALA A 98 -16.16 0.83 2.35
CA ALA A 98 -15.69 -0.48 2.80
C ALA A 98 -16.16 -0.88 4.21
N SER A 99 -16.80 0.05 4.95
CA SER A 99 -17.32 -0.15 6.31
C SER A 99 -18.81 -0.46 6.30
#